data_AF-A0AA43BSG9-F1
#
_entry.id   AF-A0AA43BSG9-F1
#
_cell.length_a   1.000
_cell.length_b   1.000
_cell.length_c   1.000
_cell.angle_alpha   90.00
_cell.angle_beta   90.00
_cell.angle_gamma   90.00
#
_symmetry.space_group_name_H-M   'P 1'
#
loop_
_entity.id
_entity.type
_entity.pdbx_description
1 polymer ?
#
loop_
_entity_poly.entity_id
_entity_poly.type
_entity_poly.pdbx_seq_one_letter_code
_entity_poly.pdbx_strand_id
1 'polypeptide(L)' 'MPDDWNEDIAFLPQYLDEIWLRDFPNADVLRLPDAGHYLQEDAHERIVPKLLAHLDSVFRSGPQVAERTAST' A
#
# COMPACT_ATOMS: atom_id res chain seq x y z
N MET A 1 3.32 28.59 3.34
CA MET A 1 3.80 27.70 2.28
C MET A 1 2.67 26.74 1.97
N PRO A 2 2.23 26.61 0.70
CA PRO A 2 1.12 25.73 0.35
C PRO A 2 1.56 24.26 0.43
N ASP A 3 0.83 23.48 1.24
CA ASP A 3 0.59 22.02 1.15
C ASP A 3 1.77 21.03 0.94
N ASP A 4 2.94 21.27 1.53
CA ASP A 4 4.12 20.38 1.43
C ASP A 4 4.18 19.28 2.53
N TRP A 5 3.03 18.82 3.03
CA TRP A 5 2.91 17.89 4.16
C TRP A 5 3.16 16.41 3.81
N ASN A 6 4.01 16.12 2.83
CA ASN A 6 4.49 14.75 2.72
C ASN A 6 5.72 14.60 3.61
N GLU A 7 5.52 14.08 4.82
CA GLU A 7 6.60 13.82 5.79
C GLU A 7 7.61 12.79 5.26
N ASP A 8 7.27 12.04 4.20
CA ASP A 8 8.20 11.17 3.47
C ASP A 8 8.86 11.90 2.29
N ILE A 9 10.11 12.29 2.48
CA ILE A 9 10.95 12.93 1.47
C ILE A 9 11.45 11.98 0.37
N ALA A 10 11.35 10.67 0.59
CA ALA A 10 11.84 9.63 -0.32
C ALA A 10 10.71 8.93 -1.09
N PHE A 11 9.49 8.93 -0.55
CA PHE A 11 8.31 8.34 -1.19
C PHE A 11 7.18 9.37 -1.35
N LEU A 12 7.14 10.02 -2.52
CA LEU A 12 6.11 11.01 -2.83
C LEU A 12 4.79 10.34 -3.28
N PRO A 13 3.63 11.00 -3.11
CA PRO A 13 2.34 10.41 -3.48
C PRO A 13 2.25 9.94 -4.93
N GLN A 14 2.95 10.61 -5.87
CA GLN A 14 2.92 10.24 -7.29
C GLN A 14 3.52 8.85 -7.54
N TYR A 15 4.46 8.37 -6.71
CA TYR A 15 5.01 7.03 -6.87
C TYR A 15 3.95 5.95 -6.61
N LEU A 16 3.08 6.17 -5.63
CA LEU A 16 1.95 5.28 -5.40
C LEU A 16 0.93 5.38 -6.53
N ASP A 17 0.48 6.61 -6.82
CA ASP A 17 -0.68 6.84 -7.67
C ASP A 17 -0.39 6.62 -9.18
N GLU A 18 0.81 6.97 -9.64
CA GLU A 18 1.15 6.94 -11.08
C GLU A 18 1.99 5.73 -11.50
N ILE A 19 2.70 5.09 -10.55
CA ILE A 19 3.57 3.95 -10.84
C ILE A 19 2.99 2.67 -10.26
N TRP A 20 2.83 2.59 -8.93
CA TRP A 20 2.50 1.32 -8.28
C TRP A 20 1.05 0.91 -8.54
N LEU A 21 0.09 1.82 -8.40
CA LEU A 21 -1.32 1.50 -8.66
C LEU A 21 -1.64 1.30 -10.13
N ARG A 22 -0.80 1.83 -11.04
CA ARG A 22 -0.88 1.50 -12.47
C ARG A 22 -0.60 0.02 -12.72
N ASP A 23 0.47 -0.50 -12.14
CA ASP A 23 0.93 -1.88 -12.36
C ASP A 23 0.21 -2.90 -11.45
N PHE A 24 -0.28 -2.45 -10.29
CA PHE A 24 -1.00 -3.24 -9.29
C PHE A 24 -2.34 -2.58 -8.92
N PRO A 25 -3.33 -2.54 -9.84
CA PRO A 25 -4.57 -1.78 -9.64
C PRO A 25 -5.46 -2.31 -8.51
N ASN A 26 -5.26 -3.56 -8.10
CA ASN A 26 -6.02 -4.21 -7.02
C ASN A 26 -5.23 -4.31 -5.71
N ALA A 27 -4.08 -3.63 -5.61
CA ALA A 27 -3.31 -3.62 -4.36
C ALA A 27 -4.13 -2.95 -3.24
N ASP A 28 -4.16 -3.61 -2.07
CA ASP A 28 -4.76 -3.06 -0.87
C ASP A 28 -3.83 -2.00 -0.26
N VAL A 29 -4.27 -0.74 -0.24
CA VAL A 29 -3.45 0.41 0.18
C VAL A 29 -3.86 0.89 1.56
N LEU A 30 -2.89 1.00 2.47
CA LEU A 30 -3.00 1.74 3.72
C LEU A 30 -2.31 3.10 3.58
N ARG A 31 -3.05 4.21 3.62
CA ARG A 31 -2.50 5.57 3.59
C ARG A 31 -2.28 6.07 5.01
N LEU A 32 -1.11 6.66 5.26
CA LEU A 32 -0.66 7.16 6.56
C LEU A 32 -0.17 8.62 6.41
N PRO A 33 -1.08 9.59 6.28
CA PRO A 33 -0.71 10.98 5.92
C PRO A 33 0.07 11.73 7.01
N ASP A 34 0.15 11.17 8.21
CA ASP A 34 0.82 11.69 9.39
C ASP A 34 2.11 10.92 9.74
N ALA A 35 2.57 10.04 8.85
CA ALA A 35 3.80 9.27 9.02
C ALA A 35 4.84 9.68 7.98
N GLY A 36 6.09 9.84 8.40
CA GLY A 36 7.20 10.16 7.51
C GLY A 36 7.87 8.92 6.95
N HIS A 37 9.16 9.03 6.66
CA HIS A 37 9.93 7.93 6.08
C HIS A 37 10.05 6.70 7.01
N TYR A 38 10.08 6.91 8.32
CA TYR A 38 10.22 5.85 9.32
C TYR A 38 8.86 5.36 9.81
N LEU A 39 8.06 4.81 8.89
CA LEU A 39 6.69 4.33 9.12
C LEU A 39 6.54 3.42 10.35
N GLN A 40 7.55 2.63 10.68
CA GLN A 40 7.52 1.75 11.85
C GLN A 40 7.49 2.54 13.16
N GLU A 41 8.24 3.64 13.25
CA GLU A 41 8.27 4.48 14.45
C GLU A 41 6.96 5.27 14.58
N ASP A 42 6.46 5.81 13.48
CA ASP A 42 5.31 6.71 13.47
C ASP A 42 3.94 5.99 13.51
N ALA A 43 3.88 4.76 12.99
CA ALA A 43 2.59 4.13 12.69
C ALA A 43 2.55 2.60 12.87
N HIS A 44 3.48 1.98 13.62
CA HIS A 44 3.47 0.52 13.84
C HIS A 44 2.10 -0.01 14.34
N GLU A 45 1.42 0.74 15.22
CA GLU A 45 0.11 0.36 15.76
C GLU A 45 -0.98 0.22 14.68
N ARG A 46 -0.81 0.87 13.53
CA ARG A 46 -1.72 0.79 12.38
C ARG A 46 -1.23 -0.22 11.35
N ILE A 47 0.08 -0.27 11.11
CA ILE A 47 0.71 -1.13 10.09
C ILE A 47 0.63 -2.61 10.50
N VAL A 48 0.99 -2.95 11.73
CA VAL A 48 1.08 -4.36 12.17
C VAL A 48 -0.29 -5.06 12.10
N PRO A 49 -1.39 -4.50 12.61
CA PRO A 49 -2.69 -5.15 12.49
C PRO A 49 -3.15 -5.33 11.04
N LYS A 50 -2.91 -4.33 10.17
CA LYS A 50 -3.26 -4.42 8.74
C LYS A 50 -2.45 -5.50 8.03
N LEU A 51 -1.15 -5.61 8.33
CA LEU A 51 -0.28 -6.62 7.76
C LEU A 51 -0.70 -8.04 8.18
N LEU A 52 -1.01 -8.24 9.47
CA LEU A 52 -1.51 -9.52 9.97
C LEU A 52 -2.83 -9.91 9.31
N ALA A 53 -3.78 -8.97 9.18
CA ALA A 53 -5.04 -9.21 8.48
C ALA A 53 -4.83 -9.58 7.00
N HIS A 54 -3.87 -8.94 6.33
CA HIS A 54 -3.51 -9.27 4.95
C HIS A 54 -2.95 -10.69 4.83
N LEU A 55 -1.97 -11.06 5.66
CA LEU A 55 -1.37 -12.39 5.67
C LEU A 55 -2.42 -13.47 5.97
N ASP A 56 -3.28 -13.22 6.95
CA ASP A 56 -4.39 -14.09 7.28
C ASP A 56 -5.35 -14.28 6.09
N SER A 57 -5.69 -13.21 5.38
CA SER A 57 -6.54 -13.28 4.19
C SER A 57 -5.90 -14.12 3.08
N VAL A 58 -4.61 -13.89 2.79
CA VAL A 58 -3.85 -14.62 1.77
C VAL A 58 -3.76 -16.10 2.11
N PHE A 59 -3.42 -16.45 3.35
CA PHE A 59 -3.24 -17.85 3.74
C PHE A 59 -4.55 -18.60 3.98
N ARG A 60 -5.65 -17.92 4.33
CA ARG A 60 -6.98 -18.55 4.40
C ARG A 60 -7.62 -18.75 3.03
N SER A 61 -7.36 -17.86 2.09
CA SER A 61 -7.99 -17.89 0.75
C SER A 61 -7.20 -18.72 -0.27
N GLY A 62 -5.94 -19.06 0.01
CA GLY A 62 -5.01 -19.64 -0.96
C GLY A 62 -4.57 -18.60 -2.02
N PRO A 63 -3.51 -18.87 -2.81
CA PRO A 63 -3.11 -17.96 -3.87
C PRO A 63 -4.22 -17.88 -4.93
N GLN A 64 -4.81 -16.69 -5.11
CA GLN A 64 -5.65 -16.41 -6.27
C GLN A 64 -4.76 -16.40 -7.50
N VAL A 65 -4.83 -17.46 -8.30
CA VAL A 65 -4.31 -17.43 -9.66
C VAL A 65 -5.14 -16.40 -10.41
N ALA A 66 -4.54 -15.26 -10.75
CA ALA A 66 -5.16 -14.26 -11.60
C ALA A 66 -5.58 -14.95 -12.90
N GLU A 67 -6.89 -15.11 -13.07
CA GLU A 67 -7.46 -15.72 -14.26
C GLU A 67 -7.11 -14.80 -15.43
N ARG A 68 -6.15 -15.22 -16.25
CA ARG A 68 -5.74 -14.51 -17.47
C ARG A 68 -6.95 -14.51 -18.39
N THR A 69 -7.69 -13.41 -18.43
CA THR A 69 -8.68 -13.18 -19.48
C THR A 69 -7.95 -13.07 -20.80
N ALA A 70 -7.78 -14.20 -21.47
CA ALA A 70 -7.59 -14.23 -22.91
C ALA A 70 -8.92 -13.75 -23.50
N SER A 71 -8.93 -12.55 -24.06
CA SER A 71 -9.94 -12.14 -25.02
C SER A 71 -9.22 -11.77 -26.31
N THR A 72 -9.69 -12.46 -27.35
CA THR A 72 -9.24 -12.56 -28.74
C THR A 72 -9.20 -11.24 -29.48
#